data_AF-A0A4Y7WIV8-F1
#
_entry.id   AF-A0A4Y7WIV8-F1
#
_cell.length_a   1.000
_cell.length_b   1.000
_cell.length_c   1.000
_cell.angle_alpha   90.00
_cell.angle_beta   90.00
_cell.angle_gamma   90.00
#
_symmetry.space_group_name_H-M   'P 1'
#
loop_
_entity.id
_entity.type
_entity.pdbx_description
1 polymer ?
#
loop_
_entity_poly.entity_id
_entity_poly.type
_entity_poly.pdbx_seq_one_letter_code
_entity_poly.pdbx_strand_id
1 'polypeptide(L)'
;MVDVTIIPIGTETPSVSSYVATIQEVLEDMTKTHDITYQLTPMSTLIEGDVSTLLDVVKKIHEVPFEQGIDRVATNIRIDDRRDQTSTLQSKLKSVAVKMKKEDDQ
;
A
#
# COMPACT_ATOMS: atom_id res chain seq x y z
N MET A 1 2.92 4.38 8.12
CA MET A 1 2.33 3.48 7.11
C MET A 1 1.97 4.25 5.86
N VAL A 2 1.95 3.58 4.73
CA VAL A 2 1.53 4.13 3.44
C VAL A 2 0.37 3.30 2.89
N ASP A 3 -0.64 3.99 2.37
CA ASP A 3 -1.69 3.43 1.54
C ASP A 3 -1.46 3.94 0.11
N VAL A 4 -1.18 3.02 -0.82
CA VAL A 4 -0.76 3.36 -2.18
C VAL A 4 -1.64 2.68 -3.23
N THR A 5 -2.06 3.47 -4.22
CA THR A 5 -2.76 3.01 -5.42
C THR A 5 -2.00 3.47 -6.65
N ILE A 6 -1.59 2.52 -7.50
CA ILE A 6 -0.89 2.78 -8.76
C ILE A 6 -1.85 2.51 -9.91
N ILE A 7 -2.02 3.51 -10.78
CA ILE A 7 -2.99 3.51 -11.86
C ILE A 7 -2.24 3.75 -13.17
N PRO A 8 -1.96 2.70 -13.96
CA PRO A 8 -1.46 2.89 -15.32
C PRO A 8 -2.54 3.56 -16.18
N ILE A 9 -2.14 4.53 -17.00
CA ILE A 9 -3.04 5.30 -17.86
C ILE A 9 -2.63 5.07 -19.31
N GLY A 10 -3.60 4.72 -20.15
CA GLY A 10 -3.37 4.45 -21.57
C GLY A 10 -3.03 2.98 -21.86
N THR A 11 -3.46 2.05 -21.01
CA THR A 11 -3.40 0.60 -21.27
C THR A 11 -4.28 0.23 -22.47
N GLU A 12 -3.92 -0.83 -23.19
CA GLU A 12 -4.71 -1.35 -24.32
C GLU A 12 -6.10 -1.84 -23.90
N THR A 13 -6.24 -2.28 -22.65
CA THR A 13 -7.51 -2.76 -22.08
C THR A 13 -7.78 -2.11 -20.72
N PRO A 14 -9.04 -2.07 -20.25
CA PRO A 14 -9.38 -1.58 -18.92
C PRO A 14 -8.84 -2.45 -17.77
N SER A 15 -8.38 -3.67 -18.04
CA SER A 15 -7.86 -4.56 -17.02
C SER A 15 -6.43 -4.18 -16.64
N VAL A 16 -6.18 -4.06 -15.34
CA VAL A 16 -4.86 -3.67 -14.78
C VAL A 16 -4.27 -4.74 -13.86
N SER A 17 -4.89 -5.92 -13.75
CA SER A 17 -4.52 -6.96 -12.79
C SER A 17 -3.09 -7.49 -12.95
N SER A 18 -2.57 -7.54 -14.18
CA SER A 18 -1.18 -7.96 -14.46
C SER A 18 -0.16 -7.03 -13.81
N TYR A 19 -0.35 -5.72 -13.94
CA TYR A 19 0.52 -4.70 -13.32
C TYR A 19 0.47 -4.81 -11.79
N VAL A 20 -0.74 -4.98 -11.24
CA VAL A 20 -0.93 -5.14 -9.79
C VAL A 20 -0.23 -6.41 -9.29
N ALA A 21 -0.32 -7.52 -10.01
CA ALA A 21 0.35 -8.77 -9.65
C ALA A 21 1.87 -8.61 -9.60
N THR A 22 2.48 -7.99 -10.62
CA THR A 22 3.93 -7.71 -10.62
C THR A 22 4.33 -6.76 -9.48
N ILE A 23 3.51 -5.76 -9.17
CA ILE A 23 3.77 -4.90 -8.00
C ILE A 23 3.79 -5.72 -6.69
N GLN A 24 2.89 -6.70 -6.52
CA GLN A 24 2.91 -7.56 -5.33
C GLN A 24 4.16 -8.46 -5.28
N GLU A 25 4.63 -8.98 -6.42
CA GLU A 25 5.87 -9.75 -6.50
C GLU A 25 7.08 -8.90 -6.08
N VAL A 26 7.16 -7.66 -6.57
CA VAL A 26 8.22 -6.71 -6.17
C VAL A 26 8.14 -6.41 -4.68
N LEU A 27 6.95 -6.17 -4.13
CA LEU A 27 6.78 -5.94 -2.69
C LEU A 27 7.22 -7.14 -1.86
N GLU A 28 6.85 -8.36 -2.26
CA GLU A 28 7.28 -9.59 -1.62
C GLU A 28 8.81 -9.71 -1.57
N ASP A 29 9.50 -9.43 -2.69
CA ASP A 29 10.96 -9.44 -2.71
C ASP A 29 11.57 -8.34 -1.83
N MET A 30 10.93 -7.18 -1.74
CA MET A 30 11.39 -6.10 -0.86
C MET A 30 11.29 -6.47 0.62
N THR A 31 10.32 -7.29 1.04
CA THR A 31 10.23 -7.78 2.44
C THR A 31 11.45 -8.59 2.88
N LYS A 32 12.20 -9.17 1.92
CA LYS A 32 13.41 -9.97 2.20
C LYS A 32 14.63 -9.09 2.50
N THR A 33 14.59 -7.82 2.11
CA THR A 33 15.71 -6.88 2.18
C THR A 33 15.43 -5.66 3.06
N HIS A 34 14.16 -5.35 3.29
CA HIS A 34 13.69 -4.22 4.07
C HIS A 34 12.74 -4.71 5.17
N ASP A 35 12.77 -4.04 6.32
CA ASP A 35 11.81 -4.28 7.41
C ASP A 35 10.46 -3.61 7.09
N ILE A 36 9.71 -4.23 6.17
CA ILE A 36 8.38 -3.80 5.76
C ILE A 36 7.40 -4.97 5.79
N THR A 37 6.14 -4.65 6.04
CA THR A 37 5.01 -5.57 5.82
C THR A 37 4.01 -4.91 4.88
N TYR A 38 3.24 -5.71 4.15
CA TYR A 38 2.22 -5.18 3.25
C TYR A 38 0.95 -6.01 3.27
N GLN A 39 -0.15 -5.39 2.85
CA GLN A 39 -1.45 -6.01 2.73
C GLN A 39 -2.16 -5.47 1.49
N LEU A 40 -2.45 -6.35 0.53
CA LEU A 40 -3.30 -6.04 -0.61
C LEU A 40 -4.75 -5.86 -0.16
N THR A 41 -5.41 -4.84 -0.68
CA THR A 41 -6.85 -4.62 -0.58
C THR A 41 -7.45 -4.49 -1.98
N PRO A 42 -8.79 -4.52 -2.13
CA PRO A 42 -9.41 -4.35 -3.45
C PRO A 42 -9.10 -3.03 -4.15
N MET A 43 -8.72 -1.98 -3.41
CA MET A 43 -8.56 -0.62 -3.94
C MET A 43 -7.13 -0.07 -3.84
N SER A 44 -6.28 -0.69 -3.04
CA SER A 44 -4.92 -0.21 -2.76
C SER A 44 -4.06 -1.27 -2.10
N THR A 45 -2.77 -1.00 -1.95
CA THR A 45 -1.86 -1.78 -1.11
C THR A 45 -1.46 -0.95 0.10
N LEU A 46 -1.62 -1.53 1.29
CA LEU A 46 -1.17 -0.94 2.55
C LEU A 46 0.24 -1.45 2.85
N ILE A 47 1.15 -0.57 3.24
CA ILE A 47 2.55 -0.91 3.52
C ILE A 47 2.95 -0.28 4.86
N GLU A 48 3.52 -1.07 5.76
CA GLU A 48 4.04 -0.63 7.05
C GLU A 48 5.57 -0.72 7.08
N GLY A 49 6.19 0.23 7.77
CA GLY A 49 7.64 0.38 7.83
C GLY A 49 8.03 1.81 8.21
N ASP A 50 9.33 2.07 8.25
CA ASP A 50 9.88 3.42 8.40
C ASP A 50 9.55 4.31 7.20
N VAL A 51 9.24 5.58 7.44
CA VAL A 51 8.79 6.51 6.39
C VAL A 51 9.80 6.65 5.25
N SER A 52 11.11 6.68 5.55
CA SER A 52 12.14 6.78 4.51
C SER A 52 12.11 5.54 3.61
N THR A 53 12.12 4.35 4.22
CA THR A 53 12.01 3.08 3.51
C THR A 53 10.74 3.00 2.68
N LEU A 54 9.60 3.45 3.23
CA LEU A 54 8.32 3.41 2.52
C LEU A 54 8.30 4.33 1.29
N LEU A 55 8.95 5.50 1.34
CA LEU A 55 9.06 6.37 0.18
C LEU A 55 9.92 5.74 -0.93
N ASP A 56 11.00 5.03 -0.57
CA ASP A 56 11.82 4.29 -1.52
C ASP A 56 11.06 3.11 -2.14
N VAL A 57 10.31 2.38 -1.32
CA VAL A 57 9.40 1.32 -1.77
C VAL A 57 8.40 1.87 -2.78
N VAL A 58 7.69 2.95 -2.43
CA VAL A 58 6.68 3.58 -3.30
C VAL A 58 7.29 4.02 -4.63
N LYS A 59 8.49 4.61 -4.60
CA LYS A 59 9.23 4.95 -5.82
C LYS A 59 9.48 3.71 -6.66
N LYS A 60 9.96 2.62 -6.06
CA LYS A 60 10.26 1.38 -6.80
C LYS A 60 9.02 0.77 -7.45
N ILE A 61 7.90 0.69 -6.74
CA ILE A 61 6.67 0.12 -7.30
C ILE A 61 5.99 1.04 -8.32
N HIS A 62 6.17 2.36 -8.23
CA HIS A 62 5.68 3.33 -9.23
C HIS A 62 6.30 3.09 -10.61
N GLU A 63 7.55 2.62 -10.66
CA GLU A 63 8.26 2.36 -11.91
C GLU A 63 7.79 1.08 -12.62
N VAL A 64 7.15 0.14 -11.92
CA VAL A 64 6.78 -1.19 -12.46
C VAL A 64 5.94 -1.11 -13.74
N PRO A 65 4.89 -0.26 -13.85
CA PRO A 65 4.14 -0.17 -15.10
C PRO A 65 4.98 0.40 -16.27
N PHE A 66 5.95 1.27 -16.00
CA PHE A 66 6.85 1.79 -17.04
C PHE A 66 7.79 0.69 -17.56
N GLU A 67 8.28 -0.18 -16.67
CA GLU A 67 9.04 -1.39 -17.05
C GLU A 67 8.22 -2.34 -17.94
N GLN A 68 6.89 -2.22 -17.91
CA GLN A 68 5.92 -2.98 -18.72
C GLN A 68 5.36 -2.18 -19.92
N GLY A 69 6.00 -1.07 -20.29
CA GLY A 69 5.69 -0.31 -21.51
C GLY A 69 4.57 0.72 -21.39
N ILE A 70 4.18 1.11 -20.17
CA ILE A 70 3.22 2.19 -19.96
C ILE A 70 3.91 3.55 -19.92
N ASP A 71 3.42 4.52 -20.69
CA ASP A 71 4.01 5.86 -20.77
C ASP A 71 3.55 6.81 -19.66
N ARG A 72 2.44 6.48 -18.98
CA ARG A 72 1.86 7.34 -17.95
C ARG A 72 1.29 6.55 -16.78
N VAL A 73 1.74 6.89 -15.58
CA VAL A 73 1.23 6.35 -14.33
C VAL A 73 0.75 7.48 -13.42
N ALA A 74 -0.44 7.32 -12.85
CA ALA A 74 -0.90 8.14 -11.74
C ALA A 74 -0.81 7.32 -10.45
N THR A 75 -0.22 7.90 -9.40
CA THR A 75 -0.10 7.22 -8.11
C THR A 75 -0.70 8.10 -7.02
N ASN A 76 -1.65 7.52 -6.28
CA ASN A 76 -2.20 8.12 -5.07
C ASN A 76 -1.49 7.52 -3.87
N ILE A 77 -1.00 8.38 -2.98
CA ILE A 77 -0.27 8.00 -1.78
C ILE A 77 -0.91 8.72 -0.61
N ARG A 78 -1.26 7.95 0.42
CA ARG A 78 -1.63 8.50 1.72
C ARG A 78 -0.67 7.98 2.77
N ILE A 79 0.00 8.90 3.45
CA ILE A 79 0.97 8.59 4.50
C ILE A 79 0.33 8.92 5.84
N ASP A 80 0.35 7.95 6.74
CA ASP A 80 0.00 8.12 8.15
C ASP A 80 1.27 7.85 8.97
N ASP A 81 1.97 8.94 9.30
CA ASP A 81 3.17 8.97 10.15
C ASP A 81 2.80 9.58 11.50
N ARG A 82 2.81 8.74 12.53
CA ARG A 82 2.45 9.11 13.89
C ARG A 82 3.63 8.86 14.81
N ARG A 83 4.10 9.91 15.50
CA ARG A 83 5.36 9.89 16.27
C ARG A 83 5.18 9.79 17.78
N ASP A 84 3.96 10.00 18.27
CA ASP A 84 3.62 9.90 19.69
C ASP A 84 3.30 8.45 20.13
N GLN A 85 3.03 7.55 19.19
CA GLN A 85 2.81 6.13 19.48
C GLN A 85 3.07 5.25 18.26
N THR A 86 3.60 4.05 18.49
CA THR A 86 3.64 3.00 17.46
C THR A 86 2.22 2.49 17.20
N SER A 87 1.84 2.38 15.92
CA SER A 87 0.56 1.83 15.51
C SER A 87 0.75 0.94 14.29
N THR A 88 0.09 -0.21 14.30
CA THR A 88 0.03 -1.13 13.15
C THR A 88 -1.36 -1.15 12.52
N LEU A 89 -1.50 -1.71 11.33
CA LEU A 89 -2.78 -1.92 10.64
C LEU A 89 -3.76 -2.68 11.56
N GLN A 90 -3.28 -3.76 12.18
CA GLN A 90 -4.07 -4.58 13.09
C GLN A 90 -4.46 -3.83 14.37
N SER A 91 -3.58 -2.99 14.94
CA SER A 91 -3.93 -2.21 16.13
C SER A 91 -4.99 -1.16 15.83
N LYS A 92 -4.99 -0.58 14.62
CA LYS A 92 -6.02 0.38 14.17
C LYS A 92 -7.39 -0.29 14.03
N LEU A 93 -7.45 -1.44 13.36
CA LEU A 93 -8.70 -2.21 13.21
C LEU A 93 -9.27 -2.63 14.57
N LYS A 94 -8.42 -3.16 15.46
CA LYS A 94 -8.83 -3.52 16.83
C LYS A 94 -9.37 -2.32 17.61
N SER A 95 -8.71 -1.17 17.51
CA SER A 95 -9.11 0.05 18.22
C SER A 95 -10.50 0.54 17.79
N VAL A 96 -10.82 0.45 16.50
CA VAL A 96 -12.16 0.77 15.99
C VAL A 96 -13.18 -0.27 16.46
N ALA A 97 -12.87 -1.57 16.33
CA ALA A 97 -13.78 -2.65 16.73
C ALA A 97 -14.16 -2.58 18.23
N VAL A 98 -13.22 -2.23 19.11
CA VAL A 98 -13.48 -2.03 20.55
C VAL A 98 -14.45 -0.86 20.80
N LYS A 99 -14.37 0.21 19.99
CA LYS A 99 -15.27 1.36 20.12
C LYS A 99 -16.66 1.08 19.58
N MET A 100 -16.77 0.33 18.48
CA MET A 100 -18.06 -0.08 17.90
C MET A 100 -18.86 -0.97 18.86
N LYS A 101 -18.20 -1.86 19.62
CA LYS A 101 -18.87 -2.74 20.60
C LYS A 101 -19.43 -2.01 21.83
N LYS A 102 -19.19 -0.71 22.01
CA LYS A 102 -19.69 0.06 23.16
C LYS A 102 -21.09 0.65 22.94
N GLU A 103 -21.72 0.46 21.79
CA GLU A 103 -23.05 1.01 21.48
C GLU A 103 -24.22 0.03 21.67
N ASP A 104 -23.98 -1.26 21.95
CA ASP A 104 -25.04 -2.27 22.13
C ASP A 104 -25.53 -2.45 23.60
N ASP A 105 -25.00 -1.67 24.56
CA ASP A 105 -25.35 -1.76 26.00
C ASP A 105 -26.13 -0.51 26.51
N GLN A 106 -27.00 0.11 25.70
CA GLN A 106 -27.94 1.16 26.14
C GLN A 106 -29.37 0.92 25.68
#